data_AF-A0A382N6Y3-F1
#
_entry.id   AF-A0A382N6Y3-F1
#
_cell.length_a   1.000
_cell.length_b   1.000
_cell.length_c   1.000
_cell.angle_alpha   90.00
_cell.angle_beta   90.00
_cell.angle_gamma   90.00
#
_symmetry.space_group_name_H-M   'P 1'
#
loop_
_entity.id
_entity.type
_entity.pdbx_description
1 polymer ?
#
loop_
_entity_poly.entity_id
_entity_poly.type
_entity_poly.pdbx_seq_one_letter_code
_entity_poly.pdbx_strand_id
1 'polypeptide(L)'
;ELLPRRAGESKFQGPVRILVGLMDLISVWFLLLFSRKPLLLFGGTGLALAGIGAVVAIGTIYLRFLHPLAGFDPYVPPMGYRPLLYLIMLLETLGFLLLGFGLVSEQVAQVRDEIEAIRKGAS
;
A
#
# COMPACT_ATOMS: atom_id res chain seq x y z
N GLU A 1 -33.58 33.22 -34.71
CA GLU A 1 -33.78 31.76 -34.64
C GLU A 1 -32.54 31.12 -34.05
N LEU A 2 -32.69 30.24 -33.05
CA LEU A 2 -31.56 29.54 -32.43
C LEU A 2 -31.23 28.31 -33.30
N LEU A 3 -30.00 28.25 -33.83
CA LEU A 3 -29.54 27.12 -34.65
C LEU A 3 -29.56 25.80 -33.86
N PRO A 4 -30.00 24.67 -34.44
CA PRO A 4 -30.06 23.39 -33.76
C PRO A 4 -28.65 22.88 -33.46
N ARG A 5 -28.43 22.41 -32.21
CA ARG A 5 -27.13 21.84 -31.78
C ARG A 5 -26.79 20.62 -32.64
N ARG A 6 -25.66 20.68 -33.36
CA ARG A 6 -25.15 19.58 -34.21
C ARG A 6 -24.47 18.44 -33.43
N ALA A 7 -24.17 18.63 -32.14
CA ALA A 7 -23.52 17.62 -31.31
C ALA A 7 -24.25 17.55 -29.95
N GLY A 8 -24.90 16.42 -29.70
CA GLY A 8 -25.63 16.12 -28.45
C GLY A 8 -25.13 14.87 -27.72
N GLU A 9 -24.35 14.02 -28.39
CA GLU A 9 -23.73 12.86 -27.79
C GLU A 9 -22.34 13.26 -27.26
N SER A 10 -22.18 13.23 -25.94
CA SER A 10 -20.89 13.49 -25.30
C SER A 10 -19.91 12.40 -25.70
N LYS A 11 -18.77 12.78 -26.29
CA LYS A 11 -17.64 11.89 -26.62
C LYS A 11 -17.01 11.22 -25.38
N PHE A 12 -17.52 11.49 -24.18
CA PHE A 12 -17.04 11.04 -22.87
C PHE A 12 -17.89 9.94 -22.21
N GLN A 13 -18.93 9.40 -22.88
CA GLN A 13 -19.92 8.50 -22.23
C GLN A 13 -19.49 7.03 -22.03
N GLY A 14 -18.25 6.67 -22.33
CA GLY A 14 -17.78 5.28 -22.20
C GLY A 14 -17.24 4.93 -20.80
N PRO A 15 -17.73 3.87 -20.11
CA PRO A 15 -17.22 3.46 -18.80
C PRO A 15 -15.72 3.09 -18.82
N VAL A 16 -15.24 2.54 -19.95
CA VAL A 16 -13.82 2.23 -20.17
C VAL A 16 -12.96 3.50 -20.10
N ARG A 17 -13.45 4.63 -20.62
CA ARG A 17 -12.70 5.88 -20.69
C ARG A 17 -12.58 6.56 -19.32
N ILE A 18 -13.61 6.39 -18.48
CA ILE A 18 -13.59 6.83 -17.08
C ILE A 18 -12.57 5.99 -16.28
N LEU A 19 -12.57 4.67 -16.47
CA LEU A 19 -11.58 3.79 -15.82
C LEU A 19 -10.15 4.13 -16.24
N VAL A 20 -9.89 4.33 -17.53
CA VAL A 20 -8.57 4.73 -18.04
C VAL A 20 -8.14 6.09 -17.47
N GLY A 21 -9.04 7.08 -17.45
CA GLY A 21 -8.74 8.40 -16.85
C GLY A 21 -8.44 8.33 -15.35
N LEU A 22 -9.13 7.46 -14.61
CA LEU A 22 -8.84 7.20 -13.21
C LEU A 22 -7.47 6.52 -13.03
N MET A 23 -7.16 5.50 -13.84
CA MET A 23 -5.86 4.83 -13.81
C MET A 23 -4.71 5.79 -14.14
N ASP A 24 -4.94 6.71 -15.08
CA ASP A 24 -3.97 7.75 -15.42
C ASP A 24 -3.75 8.69 -14.22
N LEU A 25 -4.81 9.12 -13.54
CA LEU A 25 -4.70 9.96 -12.35
C LEU A 25 -3.98 9.25 -11.20
N ILE A 26 -4.26 7.95 -10.97
CA ILE A 26 -3.54 7.13 -9.98
C ILE A 26 -2.06 7.02 -10.36
N SER A 27 -1.75 6.83 -11.64
CA SER A 27 -0.38 6.73 -12.13
C SER A 27 0.38 8.04 -11.93
N VAL A 28 -0.22 9.17 -12.29
CA VAL A 28 0.37 10.50 -12.08
C VAL A 28 0.57 10.78 -10.59
N TRP A 29 -0.44 10.50 -9.76
CA TRP A 29 -0.33 10.63 -8.30
C TRP A 29 0.81 9.77 -7.74
N PHE A 30 0.88 8.51 -8.17
CA PHE A 30 1.93 7.58 -7.77
C PHE A 30 3.31 8.12 -8.16
N LEU A 31 3.49 8.56 -9.41
CA LEU A 31 4.77 9.12 -9.88
C LEU A 31 5.19 10.37 -9.11
N LEU A 32 4.24 11.28 -8.82
CA LEU A 32 4.52 12.49 -8.05
C LEU A 32 4.96 12.20 -6.62
N LEU A 33 4.34 11.20 -5.98
CA LEU A 33 4.66 10.82 -4.61
C LEU A 33 5.96 9.99 -4.54
N PHE A 34 6.11 9.03 -5.46
CA PHE A 34 7.28 8.16 -5.58
C PHE A 34 8.55 8.94 -5.92
N SER A 35 8.47 9.94 -6.82
CA SER A 35 9.62 10.76 -7.23
C SER A 35 10.20 11.60 -6.10
N ARG A 36 9.40 11.90 -5.06
CA ARG A 36 9.86 12.75 -3.94
C ARG A 36 10.50 11.95 -2.81
N LYS A 37 9.84 10.89 -2.33
CA LYS A 37 10.28 10.09 -1.17
C LYS A 37 9.76 8.64 -1.28
N PRO A 38 10.38 7.79 -2.11
CA PRO A 38 9.88 6.45 -2.37
C PRO A 38 9.85 5.56 -1.12
N LEU A 39 10.78 5.73 -0.17
CA LEU A 39 10.75 5.02 1.11
C LEU A 39 9.50 5.34 1.94
N LEU A 40 9.01 6.58 1.95
CA LEU A 40 7.83 6.92 2.75
C LEU A 40 6.56 6.27 2.22
N LEU A 41 6.45 6.10 0.90
CA LEU A 41 5.29 5.47 0.29
C LEU A 41 5.22 3.98 0.66
N PHE A 42 6.26 3.22 0.31
CA PHE A 42 6.27 1.77 0.49
C PHE A 42 6.71 1.35 1.89
N GLY A 43 7.73 1.99 2.44
CA GLY A 43 8.20 1.72 3.79
C GLY A 43 7.20 2.16 4.86
N GLY A 44 6.54 3.32 4.68
CA GLY A 44 5.51 3.78 5.60
C GLY A 44 4.28 2.86 5.62
N THR A 45 3.80 2.46 4.44
CA THR A 45 2.69 1.50 4.34
C THR A 45 3.08 0.11 4.84
N GLY A 46 4.28 -0.36 4.53
CA GLY A 46 4.81 -1.63 5.04
C GLY A 46 4.92 -1.65 6.56
N LEU A 47 5.44 -0.58 7.17
CA LEU A 47 5.52 -0.44 8.63
C LEU A 47 4.13 -0.42 9.27
N ALA A 48 3.17 0.27 8.65
CA ALA A 48 1.80 0.27 9.13
C ALA A 48 1.18 -1.14 9.10
N LEU A 49 1.36 -1.89 8.02
CA LEU A 49 0.86 -3.27 7.92
C LEU A 49 1.53 -4.20 8.92
N ALA A 50 2.86 -4.14 9.05
CA ALA A 50 3.61 -4.91 10.04
C ALA A 50 3.18 -4.54 11.47
N GLY A 51 2.96 -3.25 11.75
CA GLY A 51 2.46 -2.78 13.05
C GLY A 51 1.07 -3.32 13.38
N ILE A 52 0.15 -3.32 12.42
CA ILE A 52 -1.18 -3.93 12.58
C ILE A 52 -1.04 -5.45 12.78
N GLY A 53 -0.18 -6.11 12.00
CA GLY A 53 0.14 -7.54 12.15
C GLY A 53 0.62 -7.89 13.56
N ALA A 54 1.56 -7.11 14.09
CA ALA A 54 2.09 -7.26 15.44
C ALA A 54 1.02 -7.08 16.52
N VAL A 55 0.14 -6.08 16.38
CA VAL A 55 -0.99 -5.88 17.30
C VAL A 55 -1.92 -7.09 17.28
N VAL A 56 -2.26 -7.62 16.10
CA VAL A 56 -3.09 -8.83 15.96
C VAL A 56 -2.37 -10.04 16.54
N ALA A 57 -1.06 -10.17 16.35
CA ALA A 57 -0.25 -11.26 16.89
C ALA A 57 -0.23 -11.25 18.42
N ILE A 58 0.02 -10.09 19.02
CA ILE A 58 -0.01 -9.91 20.49
C ILE A 58 -1.41 -10.25 21.03
N GLY A 59 -2.47 -9.73 20.40
CA GLY A 59 -3.84 -10.05 20.79
C GLY A 59 -4.16 -11.54 20.69
N THR A 60 -3.67 -12.21 19.64
CA THR A 60 -3.87 -13.65 19.43
C THR A 60 -3.12 -14.47 20.49
N ILE A 61 -1.88 -14.10 20.82
CA ILE A 61 -1.09 -14.73 21.89
C ILE A 61 -1.78 -14.55 23.24
N TYR A 62 -2.28 -13.34 23.51
CA TYR A 62 -3.02 -13.05 24.73
C TYR A 62 -4.24 -13.96 24.87
N LEU A 63 -5.12 -14.00 23.85
CA LEU A 63 -6.32 -14.82 23.86
C LEU A 63 -6.03 -16.33 23.94
N ARG A 64 -4.91 -16.77 23.35
CA ARG A 64 -4.51 -18.18 23.30
C ARG A 64 -3.94 -18.68 24.63
N PHE A 65 -3.07 -17.89 25.25
CA PHE A 65 -2.23 -18.36 26.36
C PHE A 65 -2.45 -17.56 27.64
N LEU A 66 -2.47 -16.23 27.58
CA LEU A 66 -2.53 -15.40 28.78
C LEU A 66 -3.94 -15.32 29.36
N HIS A 67 -4.97 -15.35 28.52
CA HIS A 67 -6.37 -15.26 28.94
C HIS A 67 -6.78 -16.43 29.85
N PRO A 68 -6.48 -17.71 29.52
CA PRO A 68 -6.70 -18.82 30.45
C PRO A 68 -5.84 -18.75 31.71
N LEU A 69 -4.57 -18.30 31.59
CA LEU A 69 -3.66 -18.17 32.73
C LEU A 69 -4.10 -17.08 33.71
N ALA A 70 -4.81 -16.06 33.23
CA ALA A 70 -5.38 -14.99 34.04
C ALA A 70 -6.68 -15.39 34.76
N GLY A 71 -7.13 -16.65 34.64
CA GLY A 71 -8.30 -17.19 35.34
C GLY A 71 -9.62 -17.00 34.60
N PHE A 72 -9.60 -16.56 33.34
CA PHE A 72 -10.78 -16.51 32.48
C PHE A 72 -10.96 -17.81 31.71
N ASP A 73 -12.19 -18.10 31.28
CA ASP A 73 -12.45 -19.25 30.44
C ASP A 73 -11.68 -19.18 29.10
N PRO A 74 -11.20 -20.32 28.56
CA PRO A 74 -10.55 -20.35 27.26
C PRO A 74 -11.44 -19.79 26.16
N TYR A 75 -11.07 -18.64 25.61
CA TYR A 75 -11.77 -18.05 24.48
C TYR A 75 -11.31 -18.71 23.18
N VAL A 76 -12.14 -19.58 22.61
CA VAL A 76 -11.88 -20.19 21.30
C VAL A 76 -12.82 -19.57 20.26
N PRO A 77 -12.29 -18.88 19.24
CA PRO A 77 -13.13 -18.33 18.17
C PRO A 77 -13.91 -19.44 17.43
N PRO A 78 -15.07 -19.14 16.82
CA PRO A 78 -15.89 -20.14 16.11
C PRO A 78 -15.15 -20.94 15.03
N MET A 79 -14.13 -20.33 14.40
CA MET A 79 -13.28 -20.95 13.38
C MET A 79 -11.87 -21.31 13.90
N GLY A 80 -11.68 -21.28 15.23
CA GLY A 80 -10.38 -21.39 15.88
C GLY A 80 -9.45 -20.21 15.58
N TYR A 81 -8.16 -20.37 15.89
CA TYR A 81 -7.15 -19.31 15.73
C TYR A 81 -6.55 -19.24 14.31
N ARG A 82 -6.86 -20.21 13.42
CA ARG A 82 -6.26 -20.27 12.08
C ARG A 82 -6.47 -18.99 11.26
N PRO A 83 -7.69 -18.39 11.22
CA PRO A 83 -7.89 -17.15 10.48
C PRO A 83 -7.02 -15.99 11.01
N LEU A 84 -6.85 -15.88 12.32
CA LEU A 84 -5.98 -14.87 12.93
C LEU A 84 -4.52 -15.11 12.57
N LEU A 85 -4.06 -16.36 12.59
CA LEU A 85 -2.70 -16.72 12.17
C LEU A 85 -2.47 -16.43 10.68
N TYR A 86 -3.45 -16.71 9.81
CA TYR A 86 -3.37 -16.34 8.40
C TYR A 86 -3.34 -14.83 8.19
N LEU A 87 -4.13 -14.07 8.95
CA LEU A 87 -4.12 -12.62 8.90
C LEU A 87 -2.76 -12.05 9.36
N ILE A 88 -2.19 -12.59 10.44
CA ILE A 88 -0.84 -12.21 10.91
C ILE A 88 0.19 -12.50 9.82
N MET A 89 0.22 -13.73 9.27
CA MET A 89 1.15 -14.09 8.21
C MET A 89 1.01 -13.18 6.99
N LEU A 90 -0.22 -12.88 6.57
CA LEU A 90 -0.48 -11.98 5.44
C LEU A 90 0.04 -10.56 5.71
N LEU A 91 -0.32 -9.98 6.86
CA LEU A 91 0.06 -8.60 7.22
C LEU A 91 1.56 -8.45 7.40
N GLU A 92 2.21 -9.37 8.10
CA GLU A 92 3.66 -9.35 8.31
C GLU A 92 4.40 -9.56 6.99
N THR A 93 3.99 -10.54 6.18
CA THR A 93 4.66 -10.80 4.89
C THR A 93 4.54 -9.60 3.96
N LEU A 94 3.35 -9.03 3.81
CA LEU A 94 3.15 -7.81 3.00
C LEU A 94 3.89 -6.61 3.59
N GLY A 95 3.89 -6.46 4.92
CA GLY A 95 4.58 -5.40 5.63
C GLY A 95 6.08 -5.40 5.35
N PHE A 96 6.74 -6.55 5.54
CA PHE A 96 8.17 -6.72 5.28
C PHE A 96 8.51 -6.61 3.79
N LEU A 97 7.67 -7.14 2.89
CA LEU A 97 7.87 -6.98 1.45
C LEU A 97 7.86 -5.51 1.06
N LEU A 98 6.84 -4.75 1.50
CA LEU A 98 6.73 -3.32 1.20
C LEU A 98 7.86 -2.49 1.83
N LEU A 99 8.28 -2.83 3.06
CA LEU A 99 9.47 -2.23 3.67
C LEU A 99 10.72 -2.45 2.81
N GLY A 100 10.95 -3.69 2.37
CA GLY A 100 12.05 -4.04 1.47
C GLY A 100 11.99 -3.27 0.15
N PHE A 101 10.81 -3.23 -0.49
CA PHE A 101 10.60 -2.45 -1.72
C PHE A 101 10.84 -0.95 -1.51
N GLY A 102 10.44 -0.39 -0.38
CA GLY A 102 10.68 1.01 -0.04
C GLY A 102 12.17 1.32 0.06
N LEU A 103 12.94 0.46 0.74
CA LEU A 103 14.39 0.60 0.85
C LEU A 103 15.07 0.49 -0.53
N VAL A 104 14.73 -0.53 -1.32
CA VAL A 104 15.29 -0.71 -2.68
C VAL A 104 14.96 0.48 -3.56
N SER A 105 13.74 1.00 -3.50
CA SER A 105 13.32 2.16 -4.30
C SER A 105 14.08 3.42 -3.93
N GLU A 106 14.36 3.64 -2.64
CA GLU A 106 15.19 4.76 -2.17
C GLU A 106 16.62 4.65 -2.68
N GLN A 107 17.21 3.45 -2.64
CA GLN A 107 18.56 3.22 -3.19
C GLN A 107 18.61 3.49 -4.70
N VAL A 108 17.60 3.06 -5.45
CA VAL A 108 17.51 3.33 -6.90
C VAL A 108 17.36 4.84 -7.18
N ALA A 109 16.57 5.55 -6.37
CA ALA A 109 16.43 7.01 -6.50
C ALA A 109 17.76 7.72 -6.22
N GLN A 110 18.47 7.32 -5.16
CA GLN A 110 19.78 7.88 -4.82
C GLN A 110 20.80 7.67 -5.95
N VAL A 111 20.89 6.46 -6.51
CA VAL A 111 21.77 6.16 -7.65
C VAL A 111 21.41 7.00 -8.88
N ARG A 112 20.12 7.19 -9.15
CA ARG A 112 19.64 8.03 -10.26
C ARG A 112 20.08 9.49 -10.08
N ASP A 113 19.98 10.02 -8.87
CA ASP A 113 20.37 11.40 -8.55
C ASP A 113 21.88 11.60 -8.65
N GLU A 114 22.69 10.61 -8.22
CA GLU A 114 24.14 10.62 -8.38
C GLU A 114 24.56 10.65 -9.86
N ILE A 115 23.93 9.82 -10.71
CA ILE A 115 24.19 9.80 -12.15
C ILE A 115 23.84 11.16 -12.80
N GLU A 116 22.73 11.77 -12.39
CA GLU A 116 22.32 13.08 -12.92
C GLU A 116 23.30 14.19 -12.52
N ALA A 117 23.83 14.17 -11.30
CA ALA A 117 24.84 15.11 -10.83
C ALA A 117 26.15 14.99 -11.64
N ILE A 118 26.61 13.77 -11.92
CA ILE A 118 27.80 13.52 -12.75
C ILE A 118 27.59 14.07 -14.17
N ARG A 119 26.43 13.81 -14.77
CA ARG A 119 26.12 14.27 -16.13
C ARG A 119 26.13 15.80 -16.24
N LYS A 120 25.60 16.49 -15.23
CA LYS A 120 25.57 17.97 -15.17
C LYS A 120 26.95 18.57 -14.91
N GLY A 121 27.83 17.88 -14.18
CA GLY A 121 29.21 18.33 -13.96
C GLY A 121 30.15 18.09 -15.15
N ALA A 122 29.78 17.20 -16.07
CA ALA A 122 30.53 16.89 -17.28
C ALA A 122 30.17 17.76 -18.50
N SER A 123 29.11 18.58 -18.40
CA SER A 123 28.66 19.57 -19.41
C SER A 123 29.04 20.98 -19.02
#